data_AF-A0A7H4M2N6-F1
#
_entry.id   AF-A0A7H4M2N6-F1
#
_cell.length_a   1.000
_cell.length_b   1.000
_cell.length_c   1.000
_cell.angle_alpha   90.00
_cell.angle_beta   90.00
_cell.angle_gamma   90.00
#
_symmetry.space_group_name_H-M   'P 1'
#
loop_
_entity.id
_entity.type
_entity.pdbx_description
1 polymer ?
#
loop_
_entity_poly.entity_id
_entity_poly.type
_entity_poly.pdbx_seq_one_letter_code
_entity_poly.pdbx_strand_id
1 'polypeptide(L)'
;MSLQPHIQLSKEMTGARYALLPGDPQRVDRIVNFLDNPQRLGQNREFRAARGWYQGIEILVLSTGIGGPSTAIAIEELRQIGVTTLIRIGSCGALQDNLALGDVIIAHAAVMDDGTSRTYAPAGYPACADPLLTWELVAQARQNEHPRRVRAGAQPRQFLYRS
;
A
#
# COMPACT_ATOMS: atom_id res chain seq x y z
N MET A 1 11.88 22.81 8.75
CA MET A 1 11.92 21.33 8.60
C MET A 1 12.12 21.02 7.14
N SER A 2 12.87 19.97 6.80
CA SER A 2 13.31 19.68 5.44
C SER A 2 12.37 18.70 4.72
N LEU A 3 12.21 18.89 3.41
CA LEU A 3 11.64 17.90 2.50
C LEU A 3 12.31 16.53 2.71
N GLN A 4 11.51 15.48 2.68
CA GLN A 4 12.03 14.11 2.68
C GLN A 4 12.76 13.85 1.35
N PRO A 5 13.95 13.22 1.37
CA PRO A 5 14.85 13.23 0.22
C PRO A 5 14.31 12.46 -1.00
N HIS A 6 13.56 11.37 -0.81
CA HIS A 6 13.09 10.56 -1.93
C HIS A 6 11.66 10.90 -2.33
N ILE A 7 10.73 10.97 -1.38
CA ILE A 7 9.32 11.24 -1.68
C ILE A 7 9.06 12.72 -1.97
N GLN A 8 10.00 13.62 -1.62
CA GLN A 8 9.89 15.07 -1.79
C GLN A 8 8.60 15.65 -1.18
N LEU A 9 8.21 15.12 -0.02
CA LEU A 9 7.08 15.58 0.78
C LEU A 9 7.56 16.11 2.14
N SER A 10 6.76 16.97 2.75
CA SER A 10 6.97 17.47 4.11
C SER A 10 5.64 17.52 4.88
N LYS A 11 5.71 17.75 6.19
CA LYS A 11 4.52 17.86 7.07
C LYS A 11 3.61 19.02 6.69
N GLU A 12 4.17 20.06 6.08
CA GLU A 12 3.44 21.25 5.66
C GLU A 12 2.62 21.00 4.38
N MET A 13 2.95 19.95 3.62
CA MET A 13 2.28 19.62 2.35
C MET A 13 1.03 18.74 2.52
N THR A 14 0.91 18.03 3.65
CA THR A 14 -0.21 17.11 3.91
C THR A 14 -0.39 16.86 5.40
N GLY A 15 -1.65 16.84 5.87
CA GLY A 15 -2.02 16.45 7.23
C GLY A 15 -2.51 15.00 7.33
N ALA A 16 -2.41 14.24 6.23
CA ALA A 16 -2.95 12.90 6.13
C ALA A 16 -2.28 11.93 7.13
N ARG A 17 -3.09 11.18 7.88
CA ARG A 17 -2.60 10.07 8.71
C ARG A 17 -2.60 8.73 7.98
N TYR A 18 -3.37 8.65 6.90
CA TYR A 18 -3.63 7.44 6.12
C TYR A 18 -3.02 7.58 4.73
N ALA A 19 -2.30 6.57 4.28
CA ALA A 19 -1.78 6.52 2.91
C ALA A 19 -2.11 5.21 2.18
N LEU A 20 -2.53 5.35 0.92
CA LEU A 20 -2.65 4.26 -0.04
C LEU A 20 -1.36 4.15 -0.84
N LEU A 21 -0.78 2.96 -0.87
CA LEU A 21 0.53 2.70 -1.48
C LEU A 21 0.39 1.79 -2.71
N PRO A 22 0.12 2.34 -3.91
CA PRO A 22 0.30 1.59 -5.15
C PRO A 22 1.79 1.34 -5.45
N GLY A 23 2.09 0.34 -6.28
CA GLY A 23 3.46 0.17 -6.79
C GLY A 23 3.73 1.06 -7.99
N ASP A 24 2.82 1.01 -8.97
CA ASP A 24 2.89 1.77 -10.22
C ASP A 24 2.48 3.24 -10.00
N PRO A 25 3.33 4.22 -10.38
CA PRO A 25 2.99 5.64 -10.40
C PRO A 25 1.68 5.97 -11.13
N GLN A 26 1.37 5.29 -12.24
CA GLN A 26 0.14 5.54 -12.99
C GLN A 26 -1.12 5.16 -12.21
N ARG A 27 -1.01 4.25 -11.24
CA ARG A 27 -2.14 3.87 -10.40
C ARG A 27 -2.52 5.00 -9.44
N VAL A 28 -1.57 5.89 -9.08
CA VAL A 28 -1.86 7.11 -8.31
C VAL A 28 -2.90 7.95 -9.05
N ASP A 29 -2.71 8.17 -10.37
CA ASP A 29 -3.62 8.97 -11.19
C ASP A 29 -5.04 8.38 -11.27
N ARG A 30 -5.14 7.04 -11.22
CA ARG A 30 -6.43 6.35 -11.21
C ARG A 30 -7.15 6.51 -9.88
N ILE A 31 -6.42 6.38 -8.77
CA ILE A 31 -6.96 6.48 -7.41
C ILE A 31 -7.45 7.90 -7.13
N VAL A 32 -6.72 8.91 -7.63
CA VAL A 32 -7.05 10.32 -7.46
C VAL A 32 -8.48 10.66 -7.92
N ASN A 33 -9.03 9.94 -8.90
CA ASN A 33 -10.39 10.15 -9.38
C ASN A 33 -11.48 9.71 -8.38
N PHE A 34 -11.11 9.01 -7.30
CA PHE A 34 -12.01 8.59 -6.23
C PHE A 34 -11.96 9.51 -5.01
N LEU A 35 -11.15 10.58 -5.06
CA LEU A 35 -10.97 11.52 -3.97
C LEU A 35 -11.65 12.85 -4.28
N ASP A 36 -12.23 13.47 -3.25
CA ASP A 36 -12.73 14.84 -3.28
C ASP A 36 -11.55 15.82 -3.18
N ASN A 37 -11.62 16.91 -3.95
CA ASN A 37 -10.60 17.98 -4.00
C ASN A 37 -9.15 17.46 -4.13
N PRO A 38 -8.85 16.62 -5.14
CA PRO A 38 -7.53 16.03 -5.27
C PRO A 38 -6.46 17.07 -5.62
N GLN A 39 -5.29 16.92 -5.02
CA GLN A 39 -4.10 17.72 -5.30
C GLN A 39 -2.90 16.82 -5.57
N ARG A 40 -2.26 17.05 -6.71
CA ARG A 40 -1.00 16.37 -7.07
C ARG A 40 0.14 17.08 -6.36
N LEU A 41 0.91 16.35 -5.56
CA LEU A 41 2.01 16.90 -4.76
C LEU A 41 3.35 16.84 -5.48
N GLY A 42 3.43 16.06 -6.56
CA GLY A 42 4.60 15.98 -7.42
C GLY A 42 5.01 14.53 -7.70
N GLN A 43 6.17 14.40 -8.33
CA GLN A 43 6.81 13.12 -8.54
C GLN A 43 8.32 13.25 -8.48
N ASN A 44 8.97 12.36 -7.74
CA ASN A 44 10.40 12.16 -7.78
C ASN A 44 10.69 10.67 -7.95
N ARG A 45 11.43 10.31 -9.00
CA ARG A 45 11.70 8.90 -9.36
C ARG A 45 10.38 8.09 -9.46
N GLU A 46 10.30 6.95 -8.79
CA GLU A 46 9.11 6.11 -8.68
C GLU A 46 8.04 6.63 -7.70
N PHE A 47 8.31 7.71 -6.96
CA PHE A 47 7.42 8.25 -5.92
C PHE A 47 6.55 9.38 -6.50
N ARG A 48 5.39 9.04 -7.06
CA ARG A 48 4.35 9.98 -7.45
C ARG A 48 3.37 10.12 -6.30
N ALA A 49 3.10 11.37 -5.91
CA ALA A 49 2.29 11.69 -4.75
C ALA A 49 1.07 12.53 -5.12
N ALA A 50 -0.06 12.20 -4.51
CA ALA A 50 -1.26 13.02 -4.52
C ALA A 50 -1.98 12.91 -3.18
N ARG A 51 -2.75 13.93 -2.81
CA ARG A 51 -3.65 13.90 -1.66
C ARG A 51 -5.06 14.26 -2.10
N GLY A 52 -6.03 13.94 -1.28
CA GLY A 52 -7.41 14.37 -1.44
C GLY A 52 -8.22 13.92 -0.23
N TRP A 53 -9.53 14.04 -0.32
CA TRP A 53 -10.43 13.71 0.77
C TRP A 53 -11.31 12.54 0.38
N TYR A 54 -11.58 11.64 1.31
CA TYR A 54 -12.56 10.58 1.13
C TYR A 54 -13.41 10.53 2.38
N GLN A 55 -14.71 10.78 2.26
CA GLN A 55 -15.66 10.79 3.39
C GLN A 55 -15.19 11.69 4.56
N GLY A 56 -14.64 12.87 4.23
CA GLY A 56 -14.15 13.84 5.22
C GLY A 56 -12.78 13.52 5.84
N ILE A 57 -12.12 12.45 5.39
CA ILE A 57 -10.77 12.06 5.86
C ILE A 57 -9.75 12.38 4.77
N GLU A 58 -8.67 13.06 5.12
CA GLU A 58 -7.57 13.31 4.19
C GLU A 58 -6.78 12.01 3.93
N ILE A 59 -6.67 11.64 2.66
CA ILE A 59 -5.96 10.45 2.19
C ILE A 59 -4.77 10.88 1.34
N LEU A 60 -3.59 10.36 1.67
CA LEU A 60 -2.41 10.45 0.83
C LEU A 60 -2.33 9.23 -0.09
N VAL A 61 -1.89 9.42 -1.32
CA VAL A 61 -1.63 8.34 -2.28
C VAL A 61 -0.19 8.51 -2.76
N LEU A 62 0.64 7.49 -2.54
CA LEU A 62 2.06 7.53 -2.89
C LEU A 62 2.46 6.23 -3.57
N SER A 63 2.97 6.30 -4.80
CA SER A 63 3.57 5.11 -5.43
C SER A 63 4.90 4.75 -4.80
N THR A 64 5.18 3.45 -4.68
CA THR A 64 6.40 2.94 -4.02
C THR A 64 7.39 2.25 -4.97
N GLY A 65 7.04 2.11 -6.25
CA GLY A 65 7.81 1.30 -7.19
C GLY A 65 7.69 -0.21 -6.91
N ILE A 66 8.66 -0.96 -7.44
CA ILE A 66 8.72 -2.42 -7.33
C ILE A 66 9.78 -2.82 -6.31
N GLY A 67 9.41 -3.69 -5.38
CA GLY A 67 10.32 -4.33 -4.42
C GLY A 67 10.29 -3.73 -3.02
N GLY A 68 10.82 -4.50 -2.07
CA GLY A 68 11.01 -4.10 -0.68
C GLY A 68 11.88 -2.85 -0.48
N PRO A 69 13.03 -2.68 -1.17
CA PRO A 69 13.94 -1.57 -0.90
C PRO A 69 13.33 -0.18 -1.11
N SER A 70 12.70 0.06 -2.27
CA SER A 70 12.03 1.33 -2.59
C SER A 70 10.81 1.57 -1.72
N THR A 71 10.06 0.51 -1.41
CA THR A 71 8.91 0.56 -0.50
C THR A 71 9.34 0.95 0.91
N ALA A 72 10.44 0.41 1.43
CA ALA A 72 10.96 0.76 2.75
C ALA A 72 11.34 2.23 2.85
N ILE A 73 12.01 2.79 1.83
CA ILE A 73 12.31 4.24 1.75
C ILE A 73 11.03 5.07 1.89
N ALA A 74 9.99 4.74 1.11
CA ALA A 74 8.72 5.45 1.17
C ALA A 74 8.08 5.36 2.57
N ILE A 75 8.07 4.17 3.19
CA ILE A 75 7.48 3.95 4.51
C ILE A 75 8.18 4.79 5.58
N GLU A 76 9.52 4.78 5.59
CA GLU A 76 10.32 5.54 6.57
C GLU A 76 10.08 7.05 6.44
N GLU A 77 10.09 7.57 5.22
CA GLU A 77 9.89 9.01 4.97
C GLU A 77 8.44 9.45 5.24
N LEU A 78 7.45 8.61 4.91
CA LEU A 78 6.05 8.83 5.26
C LEU A 78 5.85 8.88 6.77
N ARG A 79 6.51 7.99 7.51
CA ARG A 79 6.47 7.98 8.98
C ARG A 79 7.03 9.26 9.58
N GLN A 80 8.12 9.79 9.02
CA GLN A 80 8.74 11.04 9.46
C GLN A 80 7.81 12.25 9.27
N ILE A 81 6.97 12.25 8.23
CA ILE A 81 5.99 13.31 7.98
C ILE A 81 4.63 13.08 8.66
N GLY A 82 4.52 12.08 9.54
CA GLY A 82 3.34 11.90 10.40
C GLY A 82 2.27 10.96 9.87
N VAL A 83 2.52 10.27 8.75
CA VAL A 83 1.63 9.18 8.30
C VAL A 83 1.83 7.97 9.21
N THR A 84 0.73 7.37 9.68
CA THR A 84 0.76 6.28 10.66
C THR A 84 0.11 5.01 10.16
N THR A 85 -0.76 5.10 9.17
CA THR A 85 -1.54 3.97 8.67
C THR A 85 -1.33 3.84 7.17
N LEU A 86 -0.84 2.69 6.73
CA LEU A 86 -0.40 2.44 5.37
C LEU A 86 -1.12 1.23 4.81
N ILE A 87 -1.76 1.38 3.64
CA ILE A 87 -2.45 0.29 2.95
C ILE A 87 -1.79 0.08 1.59
N ARG A 88 -1.08 -1.04 1.44
CA ARG A 88 -0.47 -1.43 0.15
C ARG A 88 -1.53 -1.99 -0.79
N ILE A 89 -1.66 -1.39 -1.97
CA ILE A 89 -2.61 -1.83 -3.01
C ILE A 89 -1.88 -2.27 -4.29
N GLY A 90 -1.93 -3.58 -4.54
CA GLY A 90 -1.12 -4.23 -5.54
C GLY A 90 -1.90 -5.21 -6.39
N SER A 91 -1.25 -5.63 -7.47
CA SER A 91 -1.59 -6.87 -8.18
C SER A 91 -0.68 -7.97 -7.64
N CYS A 92 -1.18 -9.20 -7.56
CA CYS A 92 -0.38 -10.38 -7.20
C CYS A 92 -0.77 -11.56 -8.10
N GLY A 93 0.15 -12.52 -8.23
CA GLY A 93 -0.14 -13.81 -8.85
C GLY A 93 -0.88 -14.73 -7.88
N ALA A 94 -1.80 -15.54 -8.41
CA ALA A 94 -2.44 -16.59 -7.65
C ALA A 94 -1.55 -17.84 -7.60
N LEU A 95 -1.42 -18.45 -6.43
CA LEU A 95 -0.80 -19.77 -6.27
C LEU A 95 -1.82 -20.90 -6.03
N GLN A 96 -3.08 -20.55 -5.81
CA GLN A 96 -4.16 -21.52 -5.61
C GLN A 96 -5.03 -21.56 -6.88
N ASP A 97 -5.30 -22.76 -7.37
CA ASP A 97 -6.04 -22.98 -8.63
C ASP A 97 -7.50 -22.48 -8.58
N ASN A 98 -8.03 -22.24 -7.38
CA ASN A 98 -9.40 -21.75 -7.16
C ASN A 98 -9.51 -20.22 -7.13
N LEU A 99 -8.42 -19.50 -7.44
CA LEU A 99 -8.38 -18.04 -7.58
C LEU A 99 -8.42 -17.67 -9.07
N ALA A 100 -9.38 -16.83 -9.42
CA ALA A 100 -9.54 -16.35 -10.79
C ALA A 100 -8.84 -14.99 -11.00
N LEU A 101 -8.52 -14.68 -12.25
CA LEU A 101 -8.04 -13.34 -12.61
C LEU A 101 -9.05 -12.28 -12.19
N GLY A 102 -8.57 -11.31 -11.43
CA GLY A 102 -9.38 -10.20 -10.95
C GLY A 102 -9.98 -10.40 -9.56
N ASP A 103 -9.88 -11.59 -8.96
CA ASP A 103 -10.23 -11.79 -7.55
C ASP A 103 -9.44 -10.82 -6.64
N VAL A 104 -10.07 -10.39 -5.55
CA VAL A 104 -9.47 -9.46 -4.59
C VAL A 104 -9.04 -10.24 -3.35
N ILE A 105 -7.77 -10.09 -2.99
CA ILE A 105 -7.19 -10.73 -1.80
C ILE A 105 -6.85 -9.66 -0.77
N ILE A 106 -7.35 -9.85 0.45
CA ILE A 106 -6.94 -9.09 1.63
C ILE A 106 -5.88 -9.93 2.34
N ALA A 107 -4.62 -9.51 2.22
CA ALA A 107 -3.49 -10.23 2.80
C ALA A 107 -3.34 -9.86 4.30
N HIS A 108 -3.39 -10.85 5.18
CA HIS A 108 -3.19 -10.64 6.63
C HIS A 108 -1.77 -10.99 7.11
N ALA A 109 -1.01 -11.72 6.29
CA ALA A 109 0.38 -12.08 6.55
C ALA A 109 1.13 -12.27 5.23
N ALA A 110 2.45 -12.23 5.27
CA ALA A 110 3.31 -12.53 4.12
C ALA A 110 4.52 -13.38 4.52
N VAL A 111 4.99 -14.22 3.60
CA VAL A 111 6.28 -14.90 3.76
C VAL A 111 7.41 -13.90 3.49
N MET A 112 8.31 -13.74 4.47
CA MET A 112 9.47 -12.83 4.39
C MET A 112 10.62 -13.43 3.57
N ASP A 113 10.38 -13.61 2.27
CA ASP A 113 11.36 -14.10 1.30
C ASP A 113 11.98 -12.96 0.47
N ASP A 114 12.38 -11.88 1.15
CA ASP A 114 13.05 -10.73 0.55
C ASP A 114 14.30 -10.34 1.35
N GLY A 115 15.13 -9.47 0.76
CA GLY A 115 16.33 -8.95 1.43
C GLY A 115 16.04 -7.81 2.40
N THR A 116 14.97 -7.03 2.18
CA THR A 116 14.67 -5.84 2.97
C THR A 116 14.12 -6.19 4.33
N SER A 117 13.11 -7.07 4.45
CA SER A 117 12.56 -7.44 5.77
C SER A 117 13.63 -7.96 6.75
N ARG A 118 14.64 -8.69 6.24
CA ARG A 118 15.75 -9.23 7.04
C ARG A 118 16.63 -8.16 7.69
N THR A 119 16.61 -6.93 7.17
CA THR A 119 17.34 -5.81 7.82
C THR A 119 16.54 -5.18 8.95
N TYR A 120 15.23 -5.43 9.02
CA TYR A 120 14.33 -4.85 10.01
C TYR A 120 13.97 -5.81 11.15
N ALA A 121 13.91 -7.11 10.87
CA ALA A 121 13.49 -8.12 11.83
C ALA A 121 14.29 -9.41 11.70
N PRO A 122 14.48 -10.16 12.81
CA PRO A 122 15.16 -11.45 12.76
C PRO A 122 14.38 -12.47 11.94
N ALA A 123 15.08 -13.50 11.47
CA ALA A 123 14.46 -14.62 10.78
C ALA A 123 13.38 -15.27 11.67
N GLY A 124 12.22 -15.57 11.08
CA GLY A 124 11.08 -16.14 11.80
C GLY A 124 10.17 -15.11 12.49
N TYR A 125 10.53 -13.82 12.51
CA TYR A 125 9.59 -12.78 12.94
C TYR A 125 8.38 -12.75 11.99
N PRO A 126 7.13 -12.71 12.48
CA PRO A 126 5.97 -12.75 11.61
C PRO A 126 5.76 -11.41 10.90
N ALA A 127 5.72 -11.41 9.56
CA ALA A 127 5.20 -10.28 8.78
C ALA A 127 3.67 -10.35 8.71
N CYS A 128 3.02 -9.90 9.78
CA CYS A 128 1.56 -9.80 9.87
C CYS A 128 1.08 -8.35 9.71
N ALA A 129 -0.07 -8.18 9.06
CA ALA A 129 -0.78 -6.91 9.02
C ALA A 129 -1.46 -6.62 10.37
N ASP A 130 -1.83 -5.35 10.58
CA ASP A 130 -2.64 -4.97 11.74
C ASP A 130 -3.98 -5.74 11.72
N PRO A 131 -4.32 -6.48 12.79
CA PRO A 131 -5.49 -7.36 12.78
C PRO A 131 -6.81 -6.59 12.74
N LEU A 132 -6.87 -5.40 13.35
CA LEU A 132 -8.09 -4.57 13.35
C LEU A 132 -8.32 -3.96 11.97
N LEU A 133 -7.28 -3.39 11.37
CA LEU A 133 -7.36 -2.86 10.01
C LEU A 133 -7.72 -3.96 8.99
N THR A 134 -7.16 -5.16 9.16
CA THR A 134 -7.48 -6.32 8.31
C THR A 134 -8.95 -6.70 8.45
N TRP A 135 -9.46 -6.76 9.68
CA TRP A 135 -10.87 -7.05 9.95
C TRP A 135 -11.80 -6.03 9.29
N GLU A 136 -11.51 -4.74 9.45
CA GLU A 136 -12.29 -3.66 8.85
C GLU A 136 -12.31 -3.74 7.33
N LEU A 137 -11.15 -4.01 6.70
CA LEU A 137 -11.10 -4.21 5.24
C LEU A 137 -11.98 -5.39 4.79
N VAL A 138 -11.96 -6.51 5.52
CA VAL A 138 -12.79 -7.68 5.21
C VAL A 138 -14.27 -7.36 5.40
N ALA A 139 -14.64 -6.66 6.48
CA ALA A 139 -16.02 -6.28 6.76
C ALA A 139 -16.56 -5.34 5.67
N GLN A 140 -15.80 -4.31 5.31
CA GLN A 140 -16.18 -3.36 4.26
C GLN A 140 -16.28 -4.02 2.89
N ALA A 141 -15.36 -4.95 2.56
CA ALA A 141 -15.39 -5.63 1.28
C ALA A 141 -16.61 -6.57 1.13
N ARG A 142 -17.11 -7.13 2.24
CA ARG A 142 -18.34 -7.92 2.27
C ARG A 142 -19.60 -7.05 2.17
N GLN A 143 -19.62 -5.89 2.84
CA GLN A 143 -20.76 -4.97 2.83
C GLN A 143 -20.99 -4.34 1.45
N ASN A 144 -19.92 -4.03 0.72
CA ASN A 144 -20.01 -3.36 -0.58
C ASN A 144 -20.32 -4.31 -1.76
N GLU A 145 -20.79 -5.53 -1.49
CA GLU A 145 -21.12 -6.58 -2.48
C GLU A 145 -20.15 -6.60 -3.66
N HIS A 146 -18.85 -6.61 -3.36
CA HIS A 146 -17.85 -6.41 -4.41
C HIS A 146 -18.08 -7.47 -5.50
N PRO A 147 -18.19 -7.09 -6.79
CA PRO A 147 -18.64 -8.00 -7.86
C PRO A 147 -17.70 -9.18 -8.10
N ARG A 148 -16.57 -9.23 -7.40
CA ARG A 148 -15.55 -10.28 -7.47
C ARG A 148 -15.32 -10.88 -6.10
N ARG A 149 -14.88 -12.14 -6.08
CA ARG A 149 -14.66 -12.88 -4.83
C ARG A 149 -13.58 -12.18 -4.01
N VAL A 150 -13.94 -11.83 -2.77
CA VAL A 150 -13.02 -11.31 -1.77
C VAL A 150 -12.61 -12.46 -0.84
N ARG A 151 -11.30 -12.65 -0.67
CA ARG A 151 -10.77 -13.68 0.25
C ARG A 151 -9.71 -13.08 1.17
N ALA A 152 -9.74 -13.49 2.43
CA ALA A 152 -8.64 -13.27 3.36
C ALA A 152 -7.60 -14.39 3.16
N GLY A 153 -6.32 -14.05 3.07
CA GLY A 153 -5.27 -15.04 2.85
C GLY A 153 -3.90 -14.54 3.28
N ALA A 154 -2.94 -15.45 3.39
CA ALA A 154 -1.53 -15.07 3.53
C ALA A 154 -0.92 -14.93 2.14
N GLN A 155 -0.11 -13.89 1.92
CA GLN A 155 0.61 -13.70 0.68
C GLN A 155 1.79 -14.68 0.64
N PRO A 156 1.84 -15.64 -0.30
CA PRO A 156 2.75 -16.76 -0.17
C PRO A 156 4.19 -16.43 -0.59
N ARG A 157 4.43 -15.48 -1.52
CA ARG A 157 5.75 -14.92 -1.93
C ARG A 157 5.56 -13.59 -2.70
N GLN A 158 6.59 -12.71 -2.72
CA GLN A 158 6.54 -11.43 -3.45
C GLN A 158 6.71 -11.58 -4.97
N PHE A 159 7.29 -12.66 -5.48
CA PHE A 159 7.36 -12.99 -6.90
C PHE A 159 7.45 -14.52 -7.07
N LEU A 160 6.52 -15.11 -7.82
CA LEU A 160 6.67 -16.46 -8.38
C LEU A 160 6.05 -16.45 -9.78
N TYR A 161 6.91 -16.40 -10.81
CA TYR A 161 6.63 -17.06 -12.07
C TYR A 161 7.00 -18.52 -11.87
N ARG A 162 6.05 -19.43 -12.07
CA ARG A 162 6.35 -20.85 -12.27
C ARG A 162 6.50 -21.03 -13.79
N SER A 163 7.73 -21.15 -14.27
CA SER A 163 8.01 -21.78 -15.56
C SER A 163 7.81 -23.28 -15.45
#